data_AF-A0A946Z0K0-F1
#
_entry.id   AF-A0A946Z0K0-F1
#
_cell.length_a   1.000
_cell.length_b   1.000
_cell.length_c   1.000
_cell.angle_alpha   90.00
_cell.angle_beta   90.00
_cell.angle_gamma   90.00
#
_symmetry.space_group_name_H-M   'P 1'
#
loop_
_entity.id
_entity.type
_entity.pdbx_description
1 polymer ?
#
loop_
_entity_poly.entity_id
_entity_poly.type
_entity_poly.pdbx_seq_one_letter_code
_entity_poly.pdbx_strand_id
1 'polypeptide(L)' 'ETASGKAIAAIQWRVSVFEPMLERIKAALPPGANPVQGYTDFLHHRYVLASEAGHDMDNEVAFESWVAAGKPGYPLPEV' A
#
# COMPACT_ATOMS: atom_id res chain seq x y z
N GLU A 1 -13.40 -16.13 -17.36
CA GLU A 1 -12.67 -16.72 -16.22
C GLU A 1 -13.57 -17.67 -15.45
N THR A 2 -13.14 -18.90 -15.17
CA THR A 2 -13.83 -19.77 -14.21
C THR A 2 -13.53 -19.27 -12.79
N ALA A 3 -14.43 -19.51 -11.83
CA ALA A 3 -14.25 -19.09 -10.43
C ALA A 3 -12.90 -19.54 -9.82
N SER A 4 -12.32 -20.64 -10.31
CA SER A 4 -11.00 -21.14 -9.91
C SER A 4 -9.84 -20.20 -10.30
N GLY A 5 -9.87 -19.64 -11.51
CA GLY A 5 -8.80 -18.75 -11.99
C GLY A 5 -8.68 -17.46 -11.17
N LYS A 6 -9.81 -16.86 -10.80
CA LYS A 6 -9.85 -15.65 -9.94
C LYS A 6 -9.34 -15.94 -8.53
N ALA A 7 -9.69 -17.09 -7.97
CA ALA A 7 -9.21 -17.49 -6.64
C ALA A 7 -7.67 -17.66 -6.63
N ILE A 8 -7.11 -18.28 -7.67
CA ILE A 8 -5.66 -18.44 -7.82
C ILE A 8 -4.98 -17.08 -7.94
N ALA A 9 -5.50 -16.18 -8.78
CA ALA A 9 -4.93 -14.84 -8.95
C ALA A 9 -4.96 -14.01 -7.65
N ALA A 10 -6.06 -14.11 -6.87
CA ALA A 10 -6.16 -13.43 -5.59
C ALA A 10 -5.14 -13.96 -4.57
N ILE A 11 -4.95 -15.28 -4.50
CA ILE A 11 -3.94 -15.89 -3.64
C ILE A 11 -2.55 -15.44 -4.08
N GLN A 12 -2.25 -15.50 -5.38
CA GLN A 12 -0.96 -15.07 -5.93
C GLN A 12 -0.65 -13.62 -5.57
N TRP A 13 -1.59 -12.69 -5.81
CA TRP A 13 -1.42 -11.29 -5.45
C TRP A 13 -1.20 -11.11 -3.95
N ARG A 14 -1.97 -11.82 -3.12
CA ARG A 14 -1.85 -11.72 -1.67
C ARG A 14 -0.44 -12.10 -1.20
N VAL A 15 0.09 -13.23 -1.66
CA VAL A 15 1.39 -13.75 -1.19
C VAL A 15 2.58 -13.05 -1.83
N SER A 16 2.46 -12.53 -3.06
CA SER A 16 3.57 -11.91 -3.78
C SER A 16 3.65 -10.40 -3.64
N VAL A 17 2.53 -9.74 -3.32
CA VAL A 17 2.45 -8.26 -3.24
C VAL A 17 2.00 -7.80 -1.86
N PHE A 18 0.82 -8.24 -1.40
CA PHE A 18 0.20 -7.68 -0.21
C PHE A 18 0.95 -8.01 1.08
N GLU A 19 1.18 -9.30 1.37
CA GLU A 19 1.82 -9.72 2.62
C GLU A 19 3.26 -9.21 2.76
N PRO A 20 4.12 -9.25 1.71
CA PRO A 20 5.46 -8.64 1.78
C PRO A 20 5.44 -7.14 2.05
N MET A 21 4.52 -6.39 1.41
CA MET A 21 4.40 -4.96 1.65
C MET A 21 3.87 -4.66 3.05
N LEU A 22 2.93 -5.46 3.54
CA LEU A 22 2.36 -5.32 4.88
C LEU A 22 3.41 -5.51 5.98
N GLU A 23 4.33 -6.47 5.83
CA GLU A 23 5.44 -6.65 6.78
C GLU A 23 6.42 -5.47 6.76
N ARG A 24 6.70 -4.88 5.59
CA ARG A 24 7.52 -3.67 5.50
C ARG A 24 6.88 -2.47 6.17
N ILE A 25 5.57 -2.28 5.98
CA ILE A 25 4.81 -1.22 6.64
C ILE A 25 4.82 -1.41 8.16
N LYS A 26 4.57 -2.64 8.62
CA LYS A 26 4.64 -2.99 10.04
C LYS A 26 6.00 -2.67 10.64
N ALA A 27 7.09 -2.92 9.92
CA ALA A 27 8.44 -2.58 10.36
C ALA A 27 8.72 -1.06 10.37
N ALA A 28 8.03 -0.29 9.54
CA ALA A 28 8.18 1.17 9.44
C ALA A 28 7.32 1.96 10.42
N LEU A 29 6.32 1.33 11.04
CA LEU A 29 5.37 1.95 11.96
C LEU A 29 5.75 1.75 13.43
N PRO A 30 5.24 2.59 14.35
CA PRO A 30 5.40 2.38 15.79
C PRO A 30 4.79 1.05 16.26
N PRO A 31 5.33 0.43 17.33
CA PRO A 31 4.73 -0.75 17.94
C PRO A 31 3.26 -0.52 18.30
N GLY A 32 2.39 -1.47 17.94
CA GLY A 32 0.94 -1.39 18.21
C GLY A 32 0.13 -0.63 17.15
N ALA A 33 0.76 0.00 16.16
CA ALA A 33 0.04 0.55 15.02
C ALA A 33 -0.60 -0.56 14.16
N ASN A 34 -1.74 -0.26 13.54
CA ASN A 34 -2.41 -1.19 12.62
C ASN A 34 -1.72 -1.16 11.25
N PRO A 35 -1.05 -2.24 10.81
CA PRO A 35 -0.34 -2.25 9.54
C PRO A 35 -1.28 -2.22 8.33
N VAL A 36 -2.54 -2.68 8.46
CA VAL A 36 -3.53 -2.61 7.38
C VAL A 36 -3.93 -1.16 7.13
N GLN A 37 -4.12 -0.36 8.19
CA GLN A 37 -4.36 1.07 8.02
C GLN A 37 -3.15 1.75 7.37
N GLY A 38 -1.93 1.44 7.82
CA GLY A 38 -0.72 1.95 7.19
C GLY A 38 -0.57 1.56 5.72
N TYR A 39 -1.07 0.38 5.32
CA TYR A 39 -1.13 -0.01 3.91
C TYR A 39 -2.11 0.84 3.11
N THR A 40 -3.27 1.17 3.68
CA THR A 40 -4.20 2.12 3.04
C THR A 40 -3.60 3.52 2.91
N ASP A 41 -2.90 3.99 3.93
CA ASP A 41 -2.19 5.28 3.92
C ASP A 41 -1.10 5.31 2.83
N PHE A 42 -0.29 4.25 2.74
CA PHE A 42 0.68 4.05 1.67
C PHE A 42 0.04 4.03 0.28
N LEU A 43 -1.07 3.31 0.10
CA LEU A 43 -1.76 3.25 -1.19
C LEU A 43 -2.29 4.61 -1.63
N HIS A 44 -2.76 5.43 -0.69
CA HIS A 44 -3.15 6.80 -0.98
C HIS A 44 -1.95 7.65 -1.43
N HIS A 45 -0.83 7.57 -0.72
CA HIS A 45 0.40 8.27 -1.12
C HIS A 45 0.84 7.87 -2.52
N ARG A 46 0.86 6.56 -2.81
CA ARG A 46 1.19 6.03 -4.15
C ARG A 46 0.23 6.54 -5.23
N TYR A 47 -1.07 6.63 -4.93
CA TYR A 47 -2.06 7.18 -5.83
C TYR A 47 -1.79 8.65 -6.16
N VAL A 48 -1.47 9.47 -5.16
CA VAL A 48 -1.13 10.89 -5.36
C VAL A 48 0.10 11.01 -6.27
N LEU A 49 1.17 10.27 -5.99
CA LEU A 49 2.38 10.25 -6.84
C LEU A 49 2.08 9.83 -8.29
N ALA A 50 1.28 8.77 -8.47
CA ALA A 50 0.89 8.30 -9.79
C ALA A 50 0.05 9.33 -10.56
N SER A 51 -0.85 10.01 -9.85
CA SER A 51 -1.68 11.08 -10.42
C SER A 51 -0.85 12.27 -10.90
N GLU A 52 0.16 12.66 -10.13
CA GLU A 52 1.07 13.76 -10.48
C GLU A 52 2.00 13.38 -11.65
N ALA A 53 2.47 12.12 -11.68
CA ALA A 53 3.33 11.62 -12.73
C ALA A 53 2.59 11.30 -14.04
N GLY A 54 1.27 11.15 -14.00
CA GLY A 54 0.46 10.74 -15.16
C GLY A 54 0.63 9.27 -15.56
N HIS A 55 1.21 8.44 -14.70
CA HIS A 55 1.38 7.01 -14.91
C HIS A 55 1.43 6.26 -13.57
N ASP A 56 1.21 4.95 -13.61
CA ASP A 56 1.30 4.11 -12.41
C ASP A 56 2.70 4.19 -11.77
N MET A 57 2.71 4.27 -10.44
CA MET A 57 3.93 4.32 -9.66
C MET A 57 4.25 2.95 -9.06
N ASP A 58 5.52 2.57 -9.17
CA ASP A 58 6.07 1.36 -8.58
C ASP A 58 5.98 1.38 -7.05
N ASN A 59 5.74 0.21 -6.46
CA ASN A 59 5.54 0.09 -5.02
C ASN A 59 6.80 0.42 -4.21
N GLU A 60 8.00 0.09 -4.70
CA GLU A 60 9.26 0.38 -4.01
C GLU A 60 9.50 1.88 -3.95
N VAL A 61 9.40 2.53 -5.12
CA VAL A 61 9.59 3.99 -5.24
C VAL A 61 8.57 4.73 -4.37
N ALA A 62 7.31 4.31 -4.41
CA ALA A 62 6.28 4.93 -3.61
C ALA A 62 6.47 4.69 -2.10
N PHE A 63 6.94 3.51 -1.70
CA PHE A 63 7.17 3.19 -0.29
C PHE A 63 8.31 4.02 0.29
N GLU A 64 9.43 4.14 -0.43
CA GLU A 64 10.56 4.99 -0.03
C GLU A 64 10.13 6.45 0.10
N SER A 65 9.37 6.96 -0.88
CA SER A 65 8.79 8.31 -0.83
C SER A 65 7.86 8.50 0.36
N TRP A 66 6.97 7.54 0.64
CA TRP A 66 6.04 7.59 1.77
C TRP A 66 6.77 7.61 3.11
N VAL A 67 7.80 6.78 3.27
CA VAL A 67 8.65 6.77 4.47
C VAL A 67 9.38 8.10 4.64
N ALA A 68 9.97 8.63 3.56
CA ALA A 68 10.68 9.91 3.57
C ALA A 68 9.74 11.10 3.89
N ALA A 69 8.49 11.05 3.46
CA ALA A 69 7.45 12.03 3.78
C ALA A 69 6.91 11.92 5.22
N GLY A 70 7.45 11.02 6.04
CA GLY A 70 7.03 10.84 7.42
C GLY A 70 5.83 9.90 7.59
N LYS A 71 5.51 9.08 6.58
CA LYS A 71 4.37 8.16 6.54
C LYS A 71 3.03 8.89 6.72
N PRO A 72 2.69 9.84 5.84
CA PRO A 72 1.41 10.56 5.91
C PRO A 72 0.24 9.57 5.85
N GLY A 73 -0.80 9.86 6.64
CA GLY A 73 -2.04 9.08 6.68
C GLY A 73 -3.01 9.45 5.56
N TYR A 74 -4.00 8.59 5.32
CA TYR A 74 -5.14 8.92 4.47
C TYR A 74 -6.00 10.02 5.11
N PRO A 75 -6.26 11.15 4.43
CA PRO A 75 -7.10 12.21 4.97
C PRO A 75 -8.55 11.74 5.05
N LEU A 76 -9.13 11.77 6.25
CA LEU A 76 -10.56 11.57 6.45
C LEU A 76 -11.28 12.90 6.22
N PRO A 77 -12.47 12.90 5.56
CA PRO A 77 -13.30 14.09 5.50
C PRO A 77 -13.62 14.59 6.91
N GLU A 78 -13.61 15.92 7.11
CA GLU A 78 -14.19 16.50 8.31
C GLU A 78 -15.69 16.17 8.33
N VAL A 79 -16.16 15.68 9.48
CA VAL A 79 -17.57 15.29 9.70
C VAL A 79 -18.42 16.51 9.99
#